data_AF-A0A562LP13-F1
#
_entry.id   AF-A0A562LP13-F1
#
_cell.length_a   1.000
_cell.length_b   1.000
_cell.length_c   1.000
_cell.angle_alpha   90.00
_cell.angle_beta   90.00
_cell.angle_gamma   90.00
#
_symmetry.space_group_name_H-M   'P 1'
#
loop_
_entity.id
_entity.type
_entity.pdbx_description
1 polymer ?
#
loop_
_entity_poly.entity_id
_entity_poly.type
_entity_poly.pdbx_seq_one_letter_code
_entity_poly.pdbx_strand_id
1 'polypeptide(L)' 'MSQSSSHSTGRPGRPALPAKNRLVHTGIRLGVKDRSQLRLLAKREGVSLSEYLRRLVWAHLAARAA' A
#
# COMPACT_ATOMS: atom_id res chain seq x y z
N MET A 1 27.57 4.20 -41.06
CA MET A 1 26.29 3.90 -40.38
C MET A 1 26.61 3.14 -39.10
N SER A 2 26.36 3.75 -37.95
CA SER A 2 26.79 3.27 -36.63
C SER A 2 25.69 2.41 -36.01
N GLN A 3 25.96 1.14 -35.74
CA GLN A 3 25.07 0.29 -34.93
C GLN A 3 25.55 0.30 -33.48
N SER A 4 24.75 0.92 -32.62
CA SER A 4 24.96 1.05 -31.19
C SER A 4 24.88 -0.30 -30.49
N SER A 5 25.92 -0.60 -29.71
CA SER A 5 26.02 -1.65 -28.72
C SER A 5 24.90 -1.55 -27.67
N SER A 6 24.01 -2.56 -27.61
CA SER A 6 23.06 -2.73 -26.51
C SER A 6 23.78 -3.26 -25.27
N HIS A 7 24.07 -2.37 -24.33
CA HIS A 7 24.60 -2.70 -23.00
C HIS A 7 23.41 -3.11 -22.10
N SER A 8 23.27 -4.39 -21.79
CA SER A 8 22.29 -4.87 -20.81
C SER A 8 22.86 -4.67 -19.39
N THR A 9 22.48 -3.59 -18.72
CA THR A 9 22.75 -3.44 -17.29
C THR A 9 21.84 -4.41 -16.51
N GLY A 10 22.41 -5.54 -16.11
CA GLY A 10 21.80 -6.48 -15.18
C GLY A 10 21.41 -5.76 -13.89
N ARG A 11 20.11 -5.67 -13.60
CA ARG A 11 19.60 -5.12 -12.35
C ARG A 11 19.98 -6.07 -11.21
N PRO A 12 20.70 -5.63 -10.16
CA PRO A 12 21.03 -6.49 -9.04
C PRO A 12 19.74 -6.92 -8.33
N GLY A 13 19.58 -8.23 -8.16
CA GLY A 13 18.43 -8.86 -7.54
C GLY A 13 18.19 -8.30 -6.14
N ARG A 14 17.06 -7.63 -5.96
CA ARG A 14 16.60 -7.13 -4.66
C ARG A 14 16.20 -8.34 -3.80
N PRO A 15 16.71 -8.52 -2.58
CA PRO A 15 16.35 -9.66 -1.73
C PRO A 15 14.85 -9.63 -1.45
N ALA A 16 14.16 -10.69 -1.85
CA ALA A 16 12.74 -10.87 -1.57
C ALA A 16 12.56 -11.15 -0.08
N LEU A 17 11.88 -10.25 0.64
CA LEU A 17 11.55 -10.45 2.05
C LEU A 17 10.71 -11.74 2.21
N PRO A 18 10.90 -12.51 3.30
CA PRO A 18 10.15 -13.74 3.55
C PRO A 18 8.64 -13.46 3.55
N ALA A 19 7.87 -14.33 2.88
CA ALA A 19 6.45 -14.15 2.59
C ALA A 19 5.58 -13.82 3.81
N LYS A 20 5.99 -14.26 5.01
CA LYS A 20 5.28 -14.02 6.27
C LYS A 20 5.18 -12.54 6.67
N ASN A 21 6.07 -11.68 6.17
CA ASN A 21 6.05 -10.23 6.40
C ASN A 21 5.74 -9.44 5.13
N ARG A 22 5.26 -10.10 4.08
CA ARG A 22 4.96 -9.44 2.81
C ARG A 22 3.67 -8.63 2.96
N LEU A 23 3.82 -7.32 3.13
CA LEU A 23 2.71 -6.38 3.03
C LEU A 23 2.09 -6.53 1.64
N VAL A 24 0.86 -7.03 1.58
CA VAL A 24 0.09 -7.05 0.34
C VAL A 24 -0.30 -5.61 0.03
N HIS A 25 0.32 -5.04 -1.00
CA HIS A 25 -0.03 -3.72 -1.49
C HIS A 25 -1.32 -3.83 -2.30
N THR A 26 -2.46 -3.67 -1.64
CA THR A 26 -3.76 -3.55 -2.32
C THR A 26 -3.99 -2.09 -2.69
N GLY A 27 -4.02 -1.79 -3.99
CA GLY A 27 -4.44 -0.48 -4.47
C GLY A 27 -5.94 -0.30 -4.32
N ILE A 28 -6.39 0.67 -3.52
CA ILE A 28 -7.80 1.01 -3.37
C ILE A 28 -8.06 2.32 -4.10
N ARG A 29 -9.00 2.31 -5.06
CA ARG A 29 -9.47 3.55 -5.71
C ARG A 29 -10.52 4.19 -4.81
N LEU A 30 -10.29 5.43 -4.42
CA LEU A 30 -11.20 6.22 -3.58
C LEU A 30 -11.52 7.53 -4.29
N GLY A 31 -12.74 8.03 -4.11
CA GLY A 31 -13.09 9.38 -4.52
C GLY A 31 -12.24 10.44 -3.77
N VAL A 32 -12.06 11.61 -4.40
CA VAL A 32 -11.29 12.71 -3.81
C VAL A 32 -11.88 13.16 -2.46
N LYS A 33 -13.21 13.16 -2.36
CA LYS A 33 -13.96 13.50 -1.13
C LYS A 33 -13.71 12.47 -0.03
N ASP A 34 -13.88 11.19 -0.34
CA ASP A 34 -13.69 10.10 0.64
C ASP A 34 -12.25 10.05 1.16
N ARG A 35 -11.27 10.21 0.27
CA ARG A 35 -9.86 10.27 0.64
C ARG A 35 -9.57 11.42 1.60
N SER A 36 -10.20 12.58 1.38
CA SER A 36 -10.03 13.75 2.25
C SER A 36 -10.66 13.54 3.62
N GLN A 37 -11.84 12.92 3.69
CA GLN A 37 -12.50 12.58 4.94
C GLN A 37 -11.69 11.54 5.74
N LEU A 38 -11.20 10.48 5.09
CA LEU A 38 -10.36 9.48 5.75
C LEU A 38 -9.06 10.06 6.30
N ARG A 39 -8.44 11.01 5.58
CA ARG A 39 -7.27 11.74 6.08
C ARG A 39 -7.59 12.57 7.32
N LEU A 40 -8.74 13.25 7.32
CA LEU A 40 -9.17 14.03 8.48
C LEU A 40 -9.40 13.14 9.70
N LEU A 41 -10.04 11.99 9.52
CA LEU A 41 -10.29 11.02 10.59
C LEU A 41 -8.98 10.42 11.13
N ALA A 42 -8.09 9.99 10.23
CA ALA A 42 -6.77 9.50 10.63
C ALA A 42 -5.97 10.55 11.43
N LYS A 43 -6.04 11.83 11.02
CA LYS A 43 -5.40 12.94 11.73
C LYS A 43 -6.01 13.16 13.12
N ARG A 44 -7.33 13.05 13.26
CA ARG A 44 -8.02 13.15 14.56
C ARG A 44 -7.61 12.05 15.53
N GLU A 45 -7.34 10.85 15.02
CA GLU A 45 -6.85 9.73 15.82
C GLU A 45 -5.33 9.72 16.02
N GLY A 46 -4.59 10.66 15.43
CA GLY A 46 -3.13 10.74 15.54
C GLY A 46 -2.39 9.58 14.85
N VAL A 47 -3.03 8.89 13.91
CA VAL A 47 -2.45 7.74 13.19
C VAL A 47 -2.21 8.04 11.72
N SER A 48 -1.34 7.25 11.08
CA SER A 48 -1.17 7.33 9.63
C SER A 48 -2.44 6.87 8.90
N LEU A 49 -2.69 7.38 7.69
CA LEU A 49 -3.83 6.97 6.88
C LEU A 49 -3.86 5.45 6.62
N SER A 50 -2.69 4.84 6.40
CA SER A 50 -2.58 3.39 6.18
C SER A 50 -2.95 2.57 7.41
N GLU A 51 -2.56 3.05 8.61
CA GLU A 51 -2.91 2.40 9.87
C GLU A 51 -4.40 2.56 10.19
N TYR A 52 -4.96 3.75 9.93
CA TYR A 52 -6.39 4.00 10.05
C TYR A 52 -7.21 3.05 9.17
N LEU A 53 -6.81 2.90 7.89
CA LEU A 53 -7.45 1.96 6.97
C LEU A 53 -7.34 0.50 7.44
N ARG A 54 -6.18 0.11 7.97
CA ARG A 54 -5.98 -1.24 8.53
C ARG A 54 -6.95 -1.52 9.67
N ARG A 55 -7.09 -0.58 10.61
CA ARG A 55 -8.04 -0.71 11.74
C ARG A 55 -9.48 -0.79 11.26
N LEU A 56 -9.86 0.04 10.30
CA LEU A 56 -11.21 0.07 9.74
C LEU A 56 -11.57 -1.26 9.06
N VAL A 57 -10.64 -1.87 8.32
CA VAL A 57 -10.82 -3.20 7.71
C VAL A 57 -11.00 -4.26 8.80
N TRP A 58 -10.15 -4.27 9.83
CA TRP A 58 -10.28 -5.23 10.93
C TRP A 58 -11.59 -5.07 11.71
N ALA A 59 -12.00 -3.85 12.00
CA ALA A 59 -13.28 -3.57 12.66
C ALA A 59 -14.46 -4.07 11.83
N HIS A 60 -14.42 -3.87 10.51
CA HIS A 60 -15.46 -4.38 9.60
C HIS A 60 -15.49 -5.91 9.57
N LEU A 61 -14.34 -6.58 9.52
CA LEU A 61 -14.26 -8.04 9.56
C LEU A 61 -14.77 -8.60 10.89
N ALA A 62 -14.41 -7.97 12.02
CA ALA A 62 -14.89 -8.35 13.34
C ALA A 62 -16.41 -8.20 13.46
N ALA A 63 -16.96 -7.08 12.98
CA ALA A 63 -18.40 -6.82 12.99
C ALA A 63 -19.19 -7.80 12.09
N ARG A 64 -18.58 -8.31 11.02
CA ARG A 64 -19.20 -9.32 10.15
C ARG A 64 -19.19 -10.73 10.75
N ALA A 65 -18.28 -11.01 11.67
CA ALA A 65 -18.13 -12.32 12.30
C ALA A 65 -18.97 -12.49 13.58
N ALA A 66 -19.61 -11.41 14.05
CA ALA A 66 -20.51 -11.38 15.21
C ALA A 66 -21.97 -11.50 14.76
#